data_AF-A0A9E4BMS5-F1
#
_entry.id   AF-A0A9E4BMS5-F1
#
_cell.length_a   1.000
_cell.length_b   1.000
_cell.length_c   1.000
_cell.angle_alpha   90.00
_cell.angle_beta   90.00
_cell.angle_gamma   90.00
#
_symmetry.space_group_name_H-M   'P 1'
#
loop_
_entity.id
_entity.type
_entity.pdbx_description
1 polymer ?
#
loop_
_entity_poly.entity_id
_entity_poly.type
_entity_poly.pdbx_seq_one_letter_code
_entity_poly.pdbx_strand_id
1 'polypeptide(L)'
;MSLNNREVSETSQRPGRETTARRDAPLPTPPDIEQRRRAAYPSGSFLVQAPAGSGKTTLLVERFLALLAHVSSPEEILAITFTRKAAKEMRSRVLKKLAHPQDDVSRGALEHNARKGWDLLANPQRLKIQTIDSFAYSLVQRLPYASRLGLDYQTLDSASIYYSDAASGLIQSVLSPQSLNQDVICFLADLVDNDFDKAVKLVADMLQRRDQWIGVVSSTVQAHVGDATPDWEQLLKTGREFLV
;
A
#
# COMPACT_ATOMS: atom_id res chain seq x y z
N MET A 1 11.45 -73.11 -62.84
CA MET A 1 12.66 -73.10 -63.68
C MET A 1 13.12 -71.65 -63.80
N SER A 2 14.40 -71.42 -63.49
CA SER A 2 15.18 -70.19 -63.67
C SER A 2 15.06 -69.07 -62.61
N LEU A 3 16.02 -69.16 -61.68
CA LEU A 3 16.64 -68.10 -60.87
C LEU A 3 17.60 -67.27 -61.73
N ASN A 4 17.74 -65.97 -61.44
CA ASN A 4 19.00 -65.17 -61.37
C ASN A 4 18.68 -63.66 -61.36
N ASN A 5 19.37 -62.74 -60.68
CA ASN A 5 20.41 -62.77 -59.66
C ASN A 5 20.73 -61.31 -59.22
N ARG A 6 21.35 -61.17 -58.04
CA ARG A 6 22.26 -60.11 -57.55
C ARG A 6 21.71 -58.89 -56.77
N GLU A 7 21.98 -58.95 -55.47
CA GLU A 7 22.26 -57.83 -54.55
C GLU A 7 23.50 -57.04 -55.00
N VAL A 8 23.57 -55.72 -54.69
CA VAL A 8 24.56 -55.09 -53.80
C VAL A 8 24.01 -53.73 -53.30
N SER A 9 24.18 -53.51 -52.00
CA SER A 9 23.85 -52.33 -51.19
C SER A 9 24.67 -51.08 -51.52
N GLU A 10 24.06 -49.90 -51.51
CA GLU A 10 24.78 -48.65 -51.20
C GLU A 10 23.86 -47.61 -50.53
N THR A 11 24.38 -47.09 -49.43
CA THR A 11 23.80 -46.20 -48.44
C THR A 11 23.56 -44.80 -49.03
N SER A 12 22.34 -44.25 -48.98
CA SER A 12 22.20 -42.79 -48.98
C SER A 12 20.88 -42.27 -48.38
N GLN A 13 21.05 -41.62 -47.23
CA GLN A 13 20.31 -40.43 -46.76
C GLN A 13 18.77 -40.44 -46.75
N ARG A 14 18.24 -40.61 -45.53
CA ARG A 14 16.91 -40.12 -45.13
C ARG A 14 16.81 -38.61 -45.43
N PRO A 15 15.69 -38.11 -45.98
CA PRO A 15 15.51 -36.66 -46.15
C PRO A 15 15.49 -36.01 -44.76
N GLY A 16 16.36 -35.02 -44.58
CA GLY A 16 16.49 -34.26 -43.34
C GLY A 16 15.16 -33.63 -42.97
N ARG A 17 14.77 -33.76 -41.69
CA ARG A 17 13.78 -32.87 -41.10
C ARG A 17 14.39 -31.48 -41.06
N GLU A 18 14.03 -30.65 -42.04
CA GLU A 18 14.26 -29.22 -42.01
C GLU A 18 13.74 -28.66 -40.69
N THR A 19 14.67 -28.34 -39.80
CA THR A 19 14.41 -27.53 -38.61
C THR A 19 14.41 -26.07 -39.09
N THR A 20 13.41 -25.70 -39.90
CA THR A 20 13.19 -24.29 -40.23
C THR A 20 12.65 -23.59 -39.00
N ALA A 21 13.46 -22.65 -38.52
CA ALA A 21 13.19 -21.72 -37.45
C ALA A 21 11.77 -21.13 -37.53
N ARG A 22 10.90 -21.50 -36.59
CA ARG A 22 9.77 -20.68 -36.16
C ARG A 22 10.22 -19.83 -34.95
N ARG A 23 11.09 -18.87 -35.21
CA ARG A 23 11.30 -17.70 -34.32
C ARG A 23 10.88 -16.54 -35.22
N ASP A 24 9.82 -15.81 -34.85
CA ASP A 24 9.33 -14.54 -35.43
C ASP A 24 7.80 -14.45 -35.56
N ALA A 25 7.03 -15.40 -35.01
CA ALA A 25 5.62 -15.13 -34.75
C ALA A 25 5.51 -14.20 -33.52
N PRO A 26 4.88 -13.01 -33.62
CA PRO A 26 4.62 -12.17 -32.45
C PRO A 26 3.83 -13.00 -31.44
N LEU A 27 4.27 -13.00 -30.18
CA LEU A 27 3.51 -13.61 -29.10
C LEU A 27 2.09 -13.03 -29.10
N PRO A 28 1.05 -13.86 -28.92
CA PRO A 28 -0.33 -13.38 -28.90
C PRO A 28 -0.46 -12.27 -27.86
N THR A 29 -0.95 -11.10 -28.28
CA THR A 29 -1.20 -9.97 -27.38
C THR A 29 -2.19 -10.41 -26.30
N PRO A 30 -1.86 -10.21 -25.00
CA PRO A 30 -2.78 -10.51 -23.92
C PRO A 30 -4.12 -9.79 -24.12
N PRO A 31 -5.26 -10.43 -23.81
CA PRO A 31 -6.59 -9.84 -24.02
C PRO A 31 -6.81 -8.57 -23.16
N ASP A 32 -6.05 -8.38 -22.09
CA ASP A 32 -6.10 -7.22 -21.19
C ASP A 32 -5.14 -6.08 -21.58
N ILE A 33 -4.47 -6.15 -22.74
CA ILE A 33 -3.46 -5.17 -23.16
C ILE A 33 -4.00 -3.72 -23.18
N GLU A 34 -5.24 -3.53 -23.64
CA GLU A 34 -5.88 -2.21 -23.71
C GLU A 34 -6.18 -1.65 -22.31
N GLN A 35 -6.64 -2.51 -21.40
CA GLN A 35 -6.88 -2.12 -20.01
C GLN A 35 -5.57 -1.72 -19.31
N ARG A 36 -4.48 -2.47 -19.55
CA ARG A 36 -3.15 -2.13 -19.05
C ARG A 36 -2.65 -0.79 -19.60
N ARG A 37 -2.82 -0.54 -20.89
CA ARG A 37 -2.44 0.74 -21.52
C ARG A 37 -3.18 1.91 -20.90
N ARG A 38 -4.50 1.79 -20.72
CA ARG A 38 -5.30 2.83 -20.05
C ARG A 38 -4.87 3.06 -18.60
N ALA A 39 -4.66 1.97 -17.85
CA ALA A 39 -4.21 2.06 -16.47
C ALA A 39 -2.77 2.58 -16.33
N ALA A 40 -1.92 2.44 -17.33
CA ALA A 40 -0.59 3.04 -17.36
C ALA A 40 -0.62 4.54 -17.71
N TYR A 41 -1.63 4.98 -18.48
CA TYR A 41 -1.74 6.37 -18.91
C TYR A 41 -2.35 7.28 -17.83
N PRO A 42 -1.77 8.46 -17.56
CA PRO A 42 -2.15 9.29 -16.41
C PRO A 42 -3.39 10.20 -16.63
N SER A 43 -4.36 9.79 -17.44
CA SER A 43 -5.54 10.61 -17.77
C SER A 43 -6.69 10.56 -16.75
N GLY A 44 -6.60 9.70 -15.73
CA GLY A 44 -7.66 9.55 -14.72
C GLY A 44 -7.31 8.58 -13.60
N SER A 45 -8.28 8.37 -12.71
CA SER A 45 -8.19 7.42 -11.59
C SER A 45 -8.58 6.01 -12.04
N PHE A 46 -7.80 5.01 -11.63
CA PHE A 46 -8.01 3.62 -12.00
C PHE A 46 -7.96 2.70 -10.79
N LEU A 47 -8.89 1.77 -10.72
CA LEU A 47 -8.84 0.62 -9.81
C LEU A 47 -8.37 -0.60 -10.61
N VAL A 48 -7.23 -1.17 -10.23
CA VAL A 48 -6.67 -2.37 -10.87
C VAL A 48 -6.89 -3.58 -9.97
N GLN A 49 -7.84 -4.43 -10.34
CA GLN A 49 -8.07 -5.72 -9.71
C GLN A 49 -7.40 -6.81 -10.54
N ALA A 50 -6.45 -7.53 -9.95
CA ALA A 50 -5.80 -8.64 -10.63
C ALA A 50 -5.32 -9.70 -9.63
N PRO A 51 -5.21 -10.99 -10.02
CA PRO A 51 -4.65 -12.05 -9.17
C PRO A 51 -3.17 -11.83 -8.82
N ALA A 52 -2.63 -12.61 -7.88
CA ALA A 52 -1.17 -12.64 -7.66
C ALA A 52 -0.43 -13.02 -8.96
N GLY A 53 0.78 -12.47 -9.17
CA GLY A 53 1.58 -12.77 -10.37
C GLY A 53 1.16 -12.08 -11.69
N SER A 54 0.04 -11.36 -11.71
CA SER A 54 -0.50 -10.68 -12.91
C SER A 54 0.31 -9.47 -13.43
N GLY A 55 1.34 -9.04 -12.69
CA GLY A 55 2.18 -7.89 -13.08
C GLY A 55 1.70 -6.52 -12.58
N LYS A 56 0.83 -6.46 -11.55
CA LYS A 56 0.37 -5.19 -10.93
C LYS A 56 1.52 -4.22 -10.62
N THR A 57 2.61 -4.73 -10.06
CA THR A 57 3.80 -3.91 -9.75
C THR A 57 4.47 -3.37 -11.02
N THR A 58 4.54 -4.16 -12.08
CA THR A 58 5.08 -3.72 -13.37
C THR A 58 4.22 -2.60 -13.96
N LEU A 59 2.90 -2.75 -13.90
CA LEU A 59 1.95 -1.72 -14.34
C LEU A 59 2.10 -0.42 -13.52
N LEU A 60 2.25 -0.51 -12.20
CA LEU A 60 2.49 0.66 -11.34
C LEU A 60 3.82 1.36 -11.67
N VAL A 61 4.88 0.61 -11.96
CA VAL A 61 6.18 1.17 -12.39
C VAL A 61 6.05 1.88 -13.74
N GLU A 62 5.34 1.27 -14.69
CA GLU A 62 5.07 1.88 -16.00
C GLU A 62 4.25 3.16 -15.87
N ARG A 63 3.20 3.15 -15.04
CA ARG A 63 2.42 4.35 -14.73
C ARG A 63 3.26 5.44 -14.08
N PHE A 64 4.16 5.08 -13.17
CA PHE A 64 5.05 6.04 -12.52
C PHE A 64 5.99 6.70 -13.54
N LEU A 65 6.58 5.93 -14.46
CA LEU A 65 7.43 6.46 -15.53
C LEU A 65 6.63 7.33 -16.50
N ALA A 66 5.41 6.91 -16.86
CA ALA A 66 4.52 7.72 -17.69
C ALA A 66 4.22 9.07 -17.04
N LEU A 67 3.96 9.12 -15.74
CA LEU A 67 3.79 10.36 -14.99
C LEU A 67 5.04 11.24 -15.00
N LEU A 68 6.24 10.65 -14.82
CA LEU A 68 7.51 11.39 -14.85
C LEU A 68 7.74 12.14 -16.17
N ALA A 69 7.19 11.66 -17.28
CA ALA A 69 7.29 12.34 -18.56
C ALA A 69 6.43 13.61 -18.66
N HIS A 70 5.49 13.85 -17.72
CA HIS A 70 4.50 14.92 -17.80
C HIS A 70 4.54 15.92 -16.63
N VAL A 71 4.99 15.52 -15.45
CA VAL A 71 5.00 16.38 -14.24
C VAL A 71 6.06 17.49 -14.31
N SER A 72 5.88 18.55 -13.53
CA SER A 72 6.87 19.64 -13.45
C SER A 72 8.01 19.33 -12.48
N SER A 73 7.72 18.53 -11.45
CA SER A 73 8.68 18.01 -10.47
C SER A 73 8.37 16.55 -10.12
N PRO A 74 9.38 15.67 -9.89
CA PRO A 74 9.15 14.27 -9.53
C PRO A 74 8.41 14.11 -8.19
N GLU A 75 8.51 15.10 -7.30
CA GLU A 75 7.83 15.12 -6.00
C GLU A 75 6.30 15.26 -6.12
N GLU A 76 5.78 15.64 -7.28
CA GLU A 76 4.34 15.66 -7.58
C GLU A 76 3.74 14.25 -7.66
N ILE A 77 4.59 13.22 -7.82
CA ILE A 77 4.17 11.83 -7.93
C ILE A 77 4.39 11.12 -6.60
N LEU A 78 3.30 10.82 -5.89
CA LEU A 78 3.32 10.04 -4.66
C LEU A 78 2.88 8.60 -4.92
N ALA A 79 3.79 7.65 -4.66
CA ALA A 79 3.47 6.22 -4.65
C ALA A 79 3.59 5.68 -3.22
N ILE A 80 2.50 5.10 -2.72
CA ILE A 80 2.40 4.59 -1.34
C ILE A 80 2.25 3.07 -1.35
N THR A 81 2.89 2.39 -0.42
CA THR A 81 2.78 0.94 -0.24
C THR A 81 2.73 0.55 1.24
N PHE A 82 2.39 -0.70 1.53
CA PHE A 82 2.29 -1.22 2.89
C PHE A 82 3.64 -1.54 3.52
N THR A 83 4.66 -1.91 2.73
CA THR A 83 5.93 -2.38 3.30
C THR A 83 7.14 -1.61 2.77
N ARG A 84 8.14 -1.41 3.63
CA ARG A 84 9.42 -0.79 3.25
C ARG A 84 10.11 -1.57 2.12
N LYS A 85 9.98 -2.91 2.14
CA LYS A 85 10.51 -3.79 1.09
C LYS A 85 9.88 -3.51 -0.26
N ALA A 86 8.54 -3.43 -0.34
CA ALA A 86 7.84 -3.12 -1.57
C ALA A 86 8.20 -1.72 -2.10
N ALA A 87 8.36 -0.73 -1.21
CA ALA A 87 8.75 0.62 -1.60
C ALA A 87 10.15 0.63 -2.25
N LYS A 88 11.11 -0.03 -1.60
CA LYS A 88 12.49 -0.17 -2.09
C LYS A 88 12.54 -0.93 -3.42
N GLU A 89 11.77 -2.01 -3.54
CA GLU A 89 11.69 -2.79 -4.77
C GLU A 89 11.10 -1.96 -5.93
N MET A 90 9.99 -1.26 -5.69
CA MET A 90 9.37 -0.40 -6.69
C MET A 90 10.32 0.71 -7.14
N ARG A 91 10.99 1.39 -6.20
CA ARG A 91 12.00 2.42 -6.51
C ARG A 91 13.14 1.86 -7.35
N SER A 92 13.69 0.71 -6.96
CA SER A 92 14.75 0.02 -7.71
C SER A 92 14.32 -0.30 -9.15
N ARG A 93 13.09 -0.77 -9.35
CA ARG A 93 12.54 -1.06 -10.68
C ARG A 93 12.41 0.21 -11.54
N VAL A 94 11.94 1.32 -10.97
CA VAL A 94 11.85 2.62 -11.67
C VAL A 94 13.25 3.10 -12.09
N LEU A 95 14.21 3.11 -11.17
CA LEU A 95 15.59 3.52 -11.45
C LEU A 95 16.26 2.63 -12.49
N LYS A 96 16.05 1.31 -12.43
CA LYS A 96 16.57 0.37 -13.42
C LYS A 96 16.03 0.66 -14.82
N LYS A 97 14.72 0.94 -14.94
CA LYS A 97 14.10 1.32 -16.22
C LYS A 97 14.57 2.70 -16.72
N LEU A 98 14.86 3.65 -15.83
CA LEU A 98 15.45 4.94 -16.21
C LEU A 98 16.90 4.80 -16.69
N ALA A 99 17.71 3.96 -16.03
CA ALA A 99 19.11 3.75 -16.39
C ALA A 99 19.28 2.98 -17.71
N HIS A 100 18.32 2.09 -18.02
CA HIS A 100 18.33 1.27 -19.23
C HIS A 100 16.95 1.33 -19.89
N PRO A 101 16.61 2.45 -20.56
CA PRO A 101 15.30 2.61 -21.18
C PRO A 101 15.14 1.65 -22.36
N GLN A 102 14.05 0.86 -22.36
CA GLN A 102 13.76 -0.17 -23.36
C GLN A 102 12.47 0.12 -24.15
N ASP A 103 11.63 1.01 -23.64
CA ASP A 103 10.31 1.36 -24.19
C ASP A 103 10.18 2.89 -24.34
N ASP A 104 9.20 3.36 -25.12
CA ASP A 104 9.00 4.81 -25.34
C ASP A 104 8.72 5.57 -24.04
N VAL A 105 8.06 4.91 -23.07
CA VAL A 105 7.70 5.50 -21.78
C VAL A 105 8.94 5.80 -20.93
N SER A 106 9.85 4.83 -20.80
CA SER A 106 11.11 5.00 -20.07
C SER A 106 12.05 5.98 -20.78
N ARG A 107 12.08 5.99 -22.12
CA ARG A 107 12.81 7.01 -22.90
C ARG A 107 12.27 8.41 -22.64
N GLY A 108 10.96 8.61 -22.74
CA GLY A 108 10.33 9.90 -22.47
C GLY A 108 10.54 10.40 -21.03
N ALA A 109 10.50 9.50 -20.05
CA ALA A 109 10.80 9.85 -18.66
C ALA A 109 12.28 10.26 -18.47
N LEU A 110 13.22 9.56 -19.11
CA LEU A 110 14.64 9.89 -19.06
C LEU A 110 14.96 11.23 -19.73
N GLU A 111 14.40 11.47 -20.91
CA GLU A 111 14.51 12.74 -21.63
C GLU A 111 13.94 13.90 -20.81
N HIS A 112 12.78 13.71 -20.19
CA HIS A 112 12.18 14.72 -19.31
C HIS A 112 13.06 14.98 -18.08
N ASN A 113 13.57 13.92 -17.44
CA ASN A 113 14.51 14.01 -16.33
C ASN A 113 15.78 14.81 -16.69
N ALA A 114 16.34 14.58 -17.88
CA ALA A 114 17.49 15.34 -18.38
C ALA A 114 17.12 16.80 -18.66
N ARG A 115 16.01 17.04 -19.38
CA ARG A 115 15.52 18.38 -19.74
C ARG A 115 15.26 19.26 -18.51
N LYS A 116 14.73 18.68 -17.44
CA LYS A 116 14.44 19.40 -16.19
C LYS A 116 15.62 19.39 -15.19
N GLY A 117 16.73 18.73 -15.53
CA GLY A 117 17.92 18.66 -14.68
C GLY A 117 17.65 18.00 -13.31
N TRP A 118 16.76 17.00 -13.26
CA TRP A 118 16.39 16.42 -11.97
C TRP A 118 17.44 15.48 -11.38
N ASP A 119 18.28 14.91 -12.26
CA ASP A 119 19.33 13.95 -11.96
C ASP A 119 18.84 12.81 -11.04
N LEU A 120 17.73 12.16 -11.43
CA LEU A 120 17.07 11.12 -10.63
C LEU A 120 17.92 9.87 -10.39
N LEU A 121 18.92 9.62 -11.23
CA LEU A 121 19.84 8.48 -11.05
C LEU A 121 20.84 8.73 -9.92
N ALA A 122 21.33 9.96 -9.77
CA ALA A 122 22.15 10.35 -8.62
C ALA A 122 21.32 10.69 -7.39
N ASN A 123 20.08 11.18 -7.58
CA ASN A 123 19.19 11.66 -6.52
C ASN A 123 17.89 10.83 -6.41
N PRO A 124 17.97 9.52 -6.12
CA PRO A 124 16.79 8.64 -6.12
C PRO A 124 15.77 8.96 -5.02
N GLN A 125 16.15 9.73 -3.99
CA GLN A 125 15.27 10.14 -2.88
C GLN A 125 14.19 11.14 -3.31
N ARG A 126 14.36 11.77 -4.48
CA ARG A 126 13.35 12.66 -5.08
C ARG A 126 12.10 11.90 -5.52
N LEU A 127 12.24 10.60 -5.80
CA LEU A 127 11.10 9.72 -6.10
C LEU A 127 10.33 9.44 -4.80
N LYS A 128 9.15 10.05 -4.63
CA LYS A 128 8.27 9.86 -3.46
C LYS A 128 7.55 8.52 -3.48
N ILE A 129 8.34 7.45 -3.39
CA ILE A 129 7.91 6.06 -3.26
C ILE A 129 8.16 5.65 -1.80
N GLN A 130 7.10 5.56 -0.98
CA GLN A 130 7.23 5.42 0.48
C GLN A 130 6.13 4.55 1.09
N THR A 131 6.24 4.23 2.38
CA THR A 131 5.16 3.52 3.08
C THR A 131 4.06 4.48 3.51
N ILE A 132 2.88 3.94 3.83
CA ILE A 132 1.77 4.71 4.43
C ILE A 132 2.27 5.48 5.67
N ASP A 133 2.97 4.79 6.57
CA ASP A 133 3.48 5.41 7.81
C ASP A 133 4.50 6.53 7.53
N SER A 134 5.40 6.31 6.55
CA SER A 134 6.40 7.33 6.18
C SER A 134 5.73 8.57 5.61
N PHE A 135 4.67 8.38 4.82
CA PHE A 135 3.88 9.49 4.29
C PHE A 135 3.12 10.22 5.39
N ALA A 136 2.41 9.49 6.25
CA ALA A 136 1.67 10.06 7.37
C ALA A 136 2.60 10.86 8.30
N TYR A 137 3.76 10.27 8.62
CA TYR A 137 4.81 10.95 9.38
C TYR A 137 5.26 12.24 8.70
N SER A 138 5.52 12.21 7.39
CA SER A 138 5.91 13.42 6.64
C SER A 138 4.83 14.51 6.61
N LEU A 139 3.54 14.11 6.68
CA LEU A 139 2.42 15.05 6.72
C LEU A 139 2.35 15.75 8.08
N VAL A 140 2.50 14.99 9.17
CA VAL A 140 2.53 15.56 10.53
C VAL A 140 3.68 16.55 10.70
N GLN A 141 4.89 16.23 10.20
CA GLN A 141 6.03 17.16 10.24
C GLN A 141 5.75 18.50 9.56
N ARG A 142 4.92 18.51 8.51
CA ARG A 142 4.61 19.71 7.72
C ARG A 142 3.48 20.53 8.29
N LEU A 143 2.74 19.99 9.26
CA LEU A 143 1.55 20.60 9.83
C LEU A 143 1.58 20.60 11.38
N PRO A 144 2.62 21.16 12.05
CA PRO A 144 2.70 21.10 13.51
C PRO A 144 1.52 21.80 14.19
N TYR A 145 1.11 22.96 13.66
CA TYR A 145 0.03 23.77 14.22
C TYR A 145 -1.35 23.17 13.91
N ALA A 146 -1.58 22.75 12.66
CA ALA A 146 -2.87 22.19 12.26
C ALA A 146 -3.13 20.79 12.86
N SER A 147 -2.08 20.02 13.15
CA SER A 147 -2.22 18.71 13.80
C SER A 147 -2.45 18.79 15.31
N ARG A 148 -2.24 19.95 15.96
CA ARG A 148 -2.26 20.14 17.43
C ARG A 148 -1.31 19.21 18.19
N LEU A 149 -0.37 18.56 17.50
CA LEU A 149 0.59 17.60 18.09
C LEU A 149 1.83 18.29 18.69
N GLY A 150 1.98 19.60 18.52
CA GLY A 150 3.14 20.36 18.99
C GLY A 150 4.37 20.19 18.07
N LEU A 151 5.51 20.76 18.48
CA LEU A 151 6.77 20.71 17.72
C LEU A 151 7.59 19.44 17.99
N ASP A 152 7.47 18.86 19.19
CA ASP A 152 8.15 17.64 19.60
C ASP A 152 7.16 16.49 19.66
N TYR A 153 7.04 15.75 18.56
CA TYR A 153 6.27 14.52 18.53
C TYR A 153 7.18 13.34 18.22
N GLN A 154 7.01 12.26 18.97
CA GLN A 154 7.81 11.05 18.83
C GLN A 154 6.92 9.89 18.41
N THR A 155 7.40 9.10 17.45
CA THR A 155 6.78 7.82 17.14
C THR A 155 7.21 6.81 18.19
N LEU A 156 6.23 6.11 18.77
CA LEU A 156 6.48 5.06 19.75
C LEU A 156 6.22 3.70 19.12
N ASP A 157 7.12 2.76 19.38
CA ASP A 157 7.00 1.38 18.87
C ASP A 157 5.90 0.59 19.59
N SER A 158 5.57 0.98 20.83
CA SER A 158 4.50 0.38 21.61
C SER A 158 3.62 1.45 22.25
N ALA A 159 2.31 1.28 22.12
CA ALA A 159 1.30 2.07 22.81
C ALA A 159 0.86 1.44 24.15
N SER A 160 1.53 0.37 24.61
CA SER A 160 1.12 -0.40 25.80
C SER A 160 0.97 0.46 27.04
N ILE A 161 1.88 1.41 27.26
CA ILE A 161 1.83 2.33 28.41
C ILE A 161 0.54 3.14 28.38
N TYR A 162 0.16 3.69 27.23
CA TYR A 162 -1.08 4.47 27.10
C TYR A 162 -2.34 3.62 27.24
N TYR A 163 -2.30 2.33 26.88
CA TYR A 163 -3.42 1.44 27.14
C TYR A 163 -3.57 1.15 28.64
N SER A 164 -2.46 0.95 29.35
CA SER A 164 -2.46 0.81 30.80
C SER A 164 -2.92 2.09 31.51
N ASP A 165 -2.49 3.26 31.04
CA ASP A 165 -2.92 4.55 31.58
C ASP A 165 -4.41 4.79 31.35
N ALA A 166 -4.91 4.52 30.14
CA ALA A 166 -6.33 4.65 29.81
C ALA A 166 -7.19 3.66 30.63
N ALA A 167 -6.73 2.42 30.77
CA ALA A 167 -7.38 1.41 31.61
C ALA A 167 -7.42 1.84 33.08
N SER A 168 -6.31 2.32 33.62
CA SER A 168 -6.23 2.85 34.99
C SER A 168 -7.19 4.03 35.18
N GLY A 169 -7.25 4.95 34.20
CA GLY A 169 -8.18 6.07 34.21
C GLY A 169 -9.65 5.64 34.23
N LEU A 170 -10.03 4.60 33.47
CA LEU A 170 -11.38 4.03 33.49
C LEU A 170 -11.72 3.42 34.86
N ILE A 171 -10.79 2.67 35.45
CA ILE A 171 -11.05 2.05 36.76
C ILE A 171 -11.13 3.11 37.87
N GLN A 172 -10.31 4.17 37.79
CA GLN A 172 -10.38 5.30 38.70
C GLN A 172 -11.63 6.16 38.48
N SER A 173 -12.22 6.16 37.27
CA SER A 173 -13.39 6.99 36.98
C SER A 173 -14.64 6.59 37.79
N VAL A 174 -14.66 5.37 38.35
CA VAL A 174 -15.69 4.90 39.30
C VAL A 174 -15.82 5.83 40.52
N LEU A 175 -14.74 6.53 40.88
CA LEU A 175 -14.72 7.50 41.98
C LEU A 175 -15.49 8.80 41.66
N SER A 176 -15.84 9.03 40.39
CA SER A 176 -16.58 10.21 39.92
C SER A 176 -17.93 9.79 39.33
N PRO A 177 -19.04 10.50 39.56
CA PRO A 177 -20.35 10.11 39.04
C PRO A 177 -20.36 10.16 37.49
N GLN A 178 -20.32 8.99 36.85
CA GLN A 178 -20.45 8.81 35.40
C GLN A 178 -21.48 7.71 35.08
N SER A 179 -22.07 7.77 33.88
CA SER A 179 -23.08 6.80 33.42
C SER A 179 -22.56 5.36 33.33
N LEU A 180 -21.25 5.18 33.17
CA LEU A 180 -20.59 3.87 33.04
C LEU A 180 -20.23 3.24 34.40
N ASN A 181 -20.41 3.93 35.53
CA ASN A 181 -19.91 3.46 36.82
C ASN A 181 -20.51 2.11 37.22
N GLN A 182 -21.80 1.89 36.97
CA GLN A 182 -22.45 0.64 37.35
C GLN A 182 -21.85 -0.56 36.59
N ASP A 183 -21.58 -0.39 35.29
CA ASP A 183 -20.98 -1.44 34.46
C ASP A 183 -19.54 -1.74 34.89
N VAL A 184 -18.76 -0.70 35.21
CA VAL A 184 -17.38 -0.86 35.72
C VAL A 184 -17.39 -1.50 37.11
N ILE A 185 -18.34 -1.15 37.99
CA ILE A 185 -18.50 -1.79 39.31
C ILE A 185 -18.86 -3.27 39.15
N CYS A 186 -19.81 -3.61 38.28
CA CYS A 186 -20.17 -5.01 38.00
C CYS A 186 -18.98 -5.77 37.42
N PHE A 187 -18.24 -5.18 36.48
CA PHE A 187 -17.01 -5.77 35.97
C PHE A 187 -16.01 -6.06 37.11
N LEU A 188 -15.71 -5.06 37.95
CA LEU A 188 -14.78 -5.18 39.08
C LEU A 188 -15.21 -6.26 40.06
N ALA A 189 -16.48 -6.26 40.48
CA ALA A 189 -17.00 -7.16 41.49
C ALA A 189 -17.19 -8.59 40.96
N ASP A 190 -17.76 -8.75 39.76
CA ASP A 190 -18.25 -10.04 39.28
C ASP A 190 -17.23 -10.80 38.41
N LEU A 191 -16.31 -10.08 37.73
CA LEU A 191 -15.36 -10.68 36.79
C LEU A 191 -13.92 -10.70 37.32
N VAL A 192 -13.55 -9.73 38.16
CA VAL A 192 -12.17 -9.54 38.60
C VAL A 192 -11.98 -9.61 40.11
N ASP A 193 -13.03 -9.90 40.87
CA ASP A 193 -12.98 -10.03 42.34
C ASP A 193 -12.35 -8.83 43.06
N ASN A 194 -12.59 -7.62 42.54
CA ASN A 194 -11.99 -6.34 42.96
C ASN A 194 -10.44 -6.29 42.87
N ASP A 195 -9.83 -7.16 42.07
CA ASP A 195 -8.40 -7.07 41.73
C ASP A 195 -8.18 -5.99 40.66
N PHE A 196 -7.76 -4.82 41.13
CA PHE A 196 -7.51 -3.63 40.29
C PHE A 196 -6.39 -3.83 39.28
N ASP A 197 -5.31 -4.53 39.65
CA ASP A 197 -4.18 -4.77 38.75
C ASP A 197 -4.60 -5.71 37.61
N LYS A 198 -5.36 -6.76 37.95
CA LYS A 198 -5.93 -7.68 36.96
C LYS A 198 -6.95 -6.97 36.06
N ALA A 199 -7.78 -6.08 36.62
CA ALA A 199 -8.73 -5.28 35.86
C ALA A 199 -8.04 -4.38 34.83
N VAL A 200 -7.03 -3.60 35.27
CA VAL A 200 -6.25 -2.73 34.38
C VAL A 200 -5.58 -3.54 33.28
N LYS A 201 -4.98 -4.68 33.62
CA LYS A 201 -4.33 -5.56 32.64
C LYS A 201 -5.31 -6.08 31.58
N LEU A 202 -6.48 -6.57 31.99
CA LEU A 202 -7.48 -7.09 31.07
C LEU A 202 -8.00 -6.01 30.12
N VAL A 203 -8.28 -4.80 30.63
CA VAL A 203 -8.73 -3.67 29.80
C VAL A 203 -7.62 -3.22 28.86
N ALA A 204 -6.37 -3.13 29.32
CA ALA A 204 -5.23 -2.77 28.47
C ALA A 204 -5.00 -3.80 27.36
N ASP A 205 -5.07 -5.09 27.67
CA ASP A 205 -4.96 -6.18 26.69
C ASP A 205 -6.12 -6.15 25.69
N MET A 206 -7.33 -5.81 26.14
CA MET A 206 -8.50 -5.59 25.29
C MET A 206 -8.26 -4.42 24.32
N LEU A 207 -7.78 -3.27 24.80
CA LEU A 207 -7.46 -2.09 23.96
C LEU A 207 -6.38 -2.40 22.91
N GLN A 208 -5.41 -3.24 23.26
CA GLN A 208 -4.38 -3.68 22.31
C GLN A 208 -4.96 -4.50 21.15
N ARG A 209 -6.06 -5.23 21.37
CA ARG A 209 -6.75 -6.08 20.37
C ARG A 209 -8.06 -5.46 19.89
N ARG A 210 -8.14 -4.12 19.85
CA ARG A 210 -9.37 -3.38 19.51
C ARG A 210 -9.97 -3.76 18.17
N ASP A 211 -9.13 -4.10 17.19
CA ASP A 211 -9.55 -4.53 15.86
C ASP A 211 -10.49 -5.75 15.89
N GLN A 212 -10.42 -6.58 16.93
CA GLN A 212 -11.22 -7.80 17.07
C GLN A 212 -12.65 -7.55 17.56
N TRP A 213 -12.89 -6.45 18.28
CA TRP A 213 -14.18 -6.20 18.95
C TRP A 213 -14.78 -4.83 18.65
N ILE A 214 -14.02 -3.88 18.08
CA ILE A 214 -14.51 -2.53 17.77
C ILE A 214 -15.75 -2.56 16.88
N GLY A 215 -15.86 -3.54 15.97
CA GLY A 215 -17.03 -3.72 15.11
C GLY A 215 -18.29 -4.10 15.90
N VAL A 216 -18.16 -4.94 16.93
CA VAL A 216 -19.27 -5.37 17.79
C VAL A 216 -19.68 -4.26 18.75
N VAL A 217 -18.71 -3.53 19.30
CA VAL A 217 -18.98 -2.42 20.23
C VAL A 217 -19.54 -1.20 19.50
N SER A 218 -19.10 -0.90 18.27
CA SER A 218 -19.63 0.23 17.50
C SER A 218 -21.13 0.11 17.25
N SER A 219 -21.65 -1.09 16.97
CA SER A 219 -23.08 -1.31 16.80
C SER A 219 -23.86 -1.16 18.12
N THR A 220 -23.27 -1.54 19.24
CA THR A 220 -23.90 -1.47 20.57
C THR A 220 -23.85 -0.06 21.15
N VAL A 221 -22.74 0.65 20.94
CA VAL A 221 -22.55 2.07 21.30
C VAL A 221 -23.45 2.95 20.44
N GLN A 222 -23.61 2.69 19.13
CA GLN A 222 -24.62 3.39 18.32
C GLN A 222 -26.05 3.18 18.82
N ALA A 223 -26.34 2.03 19.44
CA ALA A 223 -27.66 1.75 20.01
C ALA A 223 -27.89 2.40 21.39
N HIS A 224 -26.83 2.68 22.16
CA HIS A 224 -26.93 3.23 23.53
C HIS A 224 -26.55 4.71 23.65
N VAL A 225 -25.60 5.18 22.84
CA VAL A 225 -25.24 6.58 22.67
C VAL A 225 -26.04 7.07 21.48
N GLY A 226 -27.29 7.47 21.72
CA GLY A 226 -28.18 7.98 20.68
C GLY A 226 -27.48 9.02 19.81
N ASP A 227 -27.37 8.70 18.52
CA ASP A 227 -27.00 9.55 17.38
C ASP A 227 -25.90 10.62 17.57
N ALA A 228 -24.95 10.43 18.48
CA ALA A 228 -23.70 11.17 18.48
C ALA A 228 -22.69 10.49 17.55
N THR A 229 -23.14 10.11 16.35
CA THR A 229 -22.19 9.95 15.26
C THR A 229 -21.67 11.35 14.97
N PRO A 230 -20.34 11.61 15.02
CA PRO A 230 -19.83 12.83 14.42
C PRO A 230 -20.29 12.79 12.98
N ASP A 231 -21.08 13.78 12.57
CA ASP A 231 -21.47 13.93 11.17
C ASP A 231 -20.16 14.20 10.40
N TRP A 232 -19.57 13.13 9.89
CA TRP A 232 -18.30 13.17 9.17
C TRP A 232 -18.45 14.01 7.90
N GLU A 233 -19.65 14.08 7.31
CA GLU A 233 -19.92 15.00 6.21
C GLU A 233 -19.92 16.45 6.67
N GLN A 234 -20.51 16.77 7.83
CA GLN A 234 -20.51 18.12 8.39
C GLN A 234 -19.13 18.53 8.87
N LEU A 235 -18.33 17.65 9.48
CA LEU A 235 -16.93 17.89 9.85
C LEU A 235 -16.02 18.06 8.63
N LEU A 236 -16.23 17.30 7.55
CA LEU A 236 -15.50 17.48 6.29
C LEU A 236 -15.94 18.74 5.52
N LYS A 237 -17.20 19.17 5.67
CA LYS A 237 -17.72 20.44 5.12
C LYS A 237 -17.24 21.65 5.93
N THR A 238 -17.25 21.58 7.27
CA THR A 238 -16.75 22.65 8.17
C THR A 238 -15.22 22.70 8.25
N GLY A 239 -14.51 21.62 7.92
CA GLY A 239 -13.06 21.62 7.76
C GLY A 239 -12.53 22.53 6.65
N ARG A 240 -13.40 23.10 5.80
CA ARG A 240 -13.06 24.19 4.87
C ARG A 240 -12.98 25.58 5.53
N GLU A 241 -13.44 25.74 6.77
CA GLU A 241 -13.43 27.04 7.47
C GLU A 241 -12.33 27.18 8.54
N PHE A 242 -11.56 26.12 8.80
CA PHE A 242 -10.40 26.16 9.71
C PHE A 242 -9.06 26.21 8.98
N LEU A 243 -9.00 27.02 7.91
CA LEU A 243 -7.75 27.50 7.31
C LEU A 243 -7.68 29.01 7.56
N VAL A 244 -7.17 29.38 8.73
CA VAL A 244 -6.47 30.64 8.98
C VAL A 244 -5.13 30.30 9.60
#